data_AF-A0A970BKA8-F1
#
_entry.id   AF-A0A970BKA8-F1
#
_cell.length_a   1.000
_cell.length_b   1.000
_cell.length_c   1.000
_cell.angle_alpha   90.00
_cell.angle_beta   90.00
_cell.angle_gamma   90.00
#
_symmetry.space_group_name_H-M   'P 1'
#
loop_
_entity.id
_entity.type
_entity.pdbx_description
1 polymer ?
#
loop_
_entity_poly.entity_id
_entity_poly.type
_entity_poly.pdbx_seq_one_letter_code
_entity_poly.pdbx_strand_id
1 'polypeptide(L)'
;MKKLIFFFFLSLLSKILFSQAFPIEPDKFLKSFTSELGYTGEVRKNSKSLAKEFTNFWESDSLSFQEKEKFIQTANDLAAKGCKAYPDFVCLADNKLWFTRKGFDNSQYEIYEKGIFDILNAGKRPKLNDLSNYFLSFNALLSKDILAKNPRTYWKLENNSFKLIYDKGIKIQLSKVNLIGYQGVDSLKIYRTDCEYYPSQNLLKGNGGTIGWERVGYGLDSIQAKLSDYEINTKNISLTADSVSFNNTMYIKKPMLGKLIDKAGNLDNPKKSDYPKFTSYNQHYELKNLVPGIDYEGGFSVQGNSFIASGTKEEPATMLLTKSDSIYMKAKSLAFYLDTEIIISDNCAINIHFNEDSIYHPQLTFKYHIHPRFLELIRSKNDMSKVNYINSYHQINMDFTWLKWFIDKYKIEFTTIKTSGVDNEALFESADYFRLERYRDIQKKDAQHPLAVVTNFVDSFWGNNNFYLNDLAKWMQFSPQQVVQMVLDLAYRGFLNYDPLSQEIMVYPDAWTFLQAYQNKKDSDVIQFHSITKNDISNAELSLINFDLKINGIYEAHLSDSQNIKVYPLDRKITLQKNRTFTFDGTIQAGQFYFYGSNFKFDYNRFMIELNQCDSMKMVAETDYLDENGNYK
;
A
#
# COMPACT_ATOMS: atom_id res chain seq x y z
N MET A 1 61.30 -68.11 -24.53
CA MET A 1 61.10 -66.64 -24.42
C MET A 1 61.47 -66.04 -25.76
N LYS A 2 60.76 -65.15 -26.42
CA LYS A 2 59.47 -64.46 -26.28
C LYS A 2 59.30 -63.88 -27.70
N LYS A 3 58.19 -64.12 -28.40
CA LYS A 3 57.17 -63.09 -28.71
C LYS A 3 57.74 -61.66 -28.75
N LEU A 4 57.43 -60.90 -29.81
CA LEU A 4 58.01 -59.61 -30.23
C LEU A 4 59.34 -59.85 -30.97
N ILE A 5 59.46 -59.74 -32.30
CA ILE A 5 59.45 -58.49 -33.08
C ILE A 5 59.21 -58.89 -34.54
N PHE A 6 57.96 -59.22 -34.88
CA PHE A 6 57.51 -59.18 -36.28
C PHE A 6 56.09 -58.61 -36.34
N PHE A 7 55.91 -57.56 -35.54
CA PHE A 7 54.71 -56.72 -35.45
C PHE A 7 55.09 -55.29 -35.87
N PHE A 8 55.97 -55.15 -36.86
CA PHE A 8 56.52 -53.87 -37.31
C PHE A 8 56.24 -53.56 -38.79
N PHE A 9 55.38 -54.35 -39.44
CA PHE A 9 55.01 -54.10 -40.84
C PHE A 9 53.49 -54.12 -41.10
N LEU A 10 52.69 -53.87 -40.06
CA LEU A 10 51.23 -53.77 -40.16
C LEU A 10 50.65 -52.62 -39.32
N SER A 11 51.38 -51.51 -39.15
CA SER A 11 50.91 -50.33 -38.39
C SER A 11 50.95 -49.00 -39.15
N LEU A 12 51.20 -49.03 -40.46
CA LEU A 12 51.30 -47.81 -41.28
C LEU A 12 50.27 -47.82 -42.42
N LEU A 13 48.99 -47.96 -42.08
CA LEU A 13 47.87 -47.58 -42.95
C LEU A 13 46.53 -47.52 -42.21
N SER A 14 46.51 -47.00 -40.98
CA SER A 14 45.30 -46.35 -40.47
C SER A 14 45.38 -44.87 -40.84
N LYS A 15 45.03 -44.56 -42.11
CA LYS A 15 44.47 -43.23 -42.36
C LYS A 15 43.29 -43.10 -41.40
N ILE A 16 43.42 -42.23 -40.42
CA ILE A 16 42.27 -41.68 -39.69
C ILE A 16 41.52 -40.86 -40.73
N LEU A 17 40.77 -41.54 -41.59
CA LEU A 17 39.61 -40.98 -42.23
C LEU A 17 38.64 -40.78 -41.07
N PHE A 18 38.45 -39.52 -40.65
CA PHE A 18 37.19 -39.17 -40.03
C PHE A 18 36.12 -39.62 -41.03
N SER A 19 35.43 -40.72 -40.74
CA SER A 19 34.31 -41.17 -41.56
C SER A 19 33.32 -40.01 -41.58
N GLN A 20 33.13 -39.41 -42.76
CA GLN A 20 32.06 -38.43 -42.97
C GLN A 20 30.74 -39.15 -42.68
N ALA A 21 29.93 -38.59 -41.80
CA ALA A 21 28.67 -39.20 -41.40
C ALA A 21 27.61 -39.09 -42.51
N PHE A 22 27.67 -38.02 -43.31
CA PHE A 22 26.78 -37.78 -44.44
C PHE A 22 27.55 -37.60 -45.75
N PRO A 23 27.04 -38.08 -46.90
CA PRO A 23 27.64 -37.85 -48.22
C PRO A 23 27.76 -36.36 -48.57
N ILE A 24 28.81 -35.97 -49.32
CA ILE A 24 29.01 -34.58 -49.79
C ILE A 24 28.10 -34.24 -50.98
N GLU A 25 27.75 -35.23 -51.81
CA GLU A 25 26.87 -35.03 -52.96
C GLU A 25 25.43 -34.68 -52.51
N PRO A 26 24.84 -33.54 -52.94
CA PRO A 26 23.55 -33.06 -52.43
C PRO A 26 22.39 -34.06 -52.51
N ASP A 27 22.29 -34.86 -53.58
CA ASP A 27 21.21 -35.83 -53.76
C ASP A 27 21.36 -37.05 -52.84
N LYS A 28 22.60 -37.50 -52.62
CA LYS A 28 22.91 -38.59 -51.69
C LYS A 28 22.78 -38.13 -50.25
N PHE A 29 23.18 -36.89 -49.95
CA PHE A 29 23.00 -36.25 -48.66
C PHE A 29 21.53 -36.23 -48.26
N LEU A 30 20.64 -35.76 -49.15
CA LEU A 30 19.22 -35.63 -48.85
C LEU A 30 18.60 -36.98 -48.40
N LYS A 31 18.92 -38.07 -49.11
CA LYS A 31 18.45 -39.42 -48.75
C LYS A 31 18.96 -39.87 -47.38
N SER A 32 20.22 -39.57 -47.05
CA SER A 32 20.82 -39.96 -45.76
C SER A 32 20.40 -39.05 -44.60
N PHE A 33 20.13 -37.76 -44.85
CA PHE A 33 19.81 -36.79 -43.82
C PHE A 33 18.33 -36.87 -43.41
N THR A 34 17.45 -37.18 -44.36
CA THR A 34 16.01 -37.35 -44.09
C THR A 34 15.69 -38.49 -43.13
N SER A 35 16.54 -39.52 -43.00
CA SER A 35 16.38 -40.56 -41.97
C SER A 35 16.59 -40.04 -40.55
N GLU A 36 17.41 -39.01 -40.36
CA GLU A 36 17.62 -38.34 -39.06
C GLU A 36 16.40 -37.52 -38.61
N LEU A 37 15.46 -37.24 -39.52
CA LEU A 37 14.26 -36.44 -39.26
C LEU A 37 13.04 -37.28 -38.85
N GLY A 38 13.24 -38.57 -38.53
CA GLY A 38 12.17 -39.53 -38.22
C GLY A 38 11.39 -39.28 -36.93
N TYR A 39 12.01 -38.64 -35.93
CA TYR A 39 11.38 -38.23 -34.67
C TYR A 39 11.64 -36.74 -34.40
N THR A 40 10.57 -35.94 -34.32
CA THR A 40 10.65 -34.47 -34.21
C THR A 40 10.31 -33.89 -32.85
N GLY A 41 10.04 -34.74 -31.85
CA GLY A 41 9.71 -34.34 -30.47
C GLY A 41 8.76 -33.15 -30.36
N GLU A 42 9.10 -32.14 -29.56
CA GLU A 42 8.29 -30.92 -29.33
C GLU A 42 8.40 -29.86 -30.43
N VAL A 43 9.36 -30.02 -31.36
CA VAL A 43 9.60 -29.09 -32.47
C VAL A 43 8.44 -29.19 -33.45
N ARG A 44 8.01 -30.40 -33.80
CA ARG A 44 6.83 -30.65 -34.63
C ARG A 44 6.00 -31.83 -34.16
N LYS A 45 4.66 -31.68 -34.19
CA LYS A 45 3.69 -32.73 -33.82
C LYS A 45 3.69 -33.94 -34.78
N ASN A 46 4.15 -33.81 -36.03
CA ASN A 46 4.19 -34.91 -37.00
C ASN A 46 5.53 -34.94 -37.76
N SER A 47 6.36 -35.95 -37.48
CA SER A 47 7.70 -36.09 -38.06
C SER A 47 7.70 -36.35 -39.56
N LYS A 48 6.68 -37.03 -40.08
CA LYS A 48 6.53 -37.26 -41.54
C LYS A 48 6.34 -35.96 -42.33
N SER A 49 5.85 -34.90 -41.70
CA SER A 49 5.73 -33.57 -42.36
C SER A 49 7.08 -32.87 -42.49
N LEU A 50 7.98 -32.98 -41.49
CA LEU A 50 9.27 -32.28 -41.55
C LEU A 50 10.16 -32.84 -42.66
N ALA A 51 10.32 -34.17 -42.72
CA ALA A 51 11.18 -34.79 -43.74
C ALA A 51 10.70 -34.44 -45.15
N LYS A 52 9.38 -34.53 -45.41
CA LYS A 52 8.78 -34.16 -46.69
C LYS A 52 8.96 -32.67 -47.02
N GLU A 53 8.74 -31.78 -46.05
CA GLU A 53 8.93 -30.35 -46.25
C GLU A 53 10.39 -29.98 -46.51
N PHE A 54 11.33 -30.63 -45.82
CA PHE A 54 12.75 -30.42 -46.03
C PHE A 54 13.19 -30.94 -47.41
N THR A 55 12.69 -32.10 -47.84
CA THR A 55 12.90 -32.61 -49.21
C THR A 55 12.44 -31.61 -50.26
N ASN A 56 11.19 -31.14 -50.16
CA ASN A 56 10.64 -30.15 -51.10
C ASN A 56 11.46 -28.85 -51.10
N PHE A 57 11.91 -28.41 -49.92
CA PHE A 57 12.76 -27.21 -49.79
C PHE A 57 14.14 -27.41 -50.41
N TRP A 58 14.76 -28.57 -50.19
CA TRP A 58 16.08 -28.90 -50.72
C TRP A 58 16.09 -29.03 -52.24
N GLU A 59 15.03 -29.60 -52.81
CA GLU A 59 14.86 -29.77 -54.26
C GLU A 59 14.41 -28.48 -54.97
N SER A 60 13.95 -27.47 -54.23
CA SER A 60 13.60 -26.16 -54.80
C SER A 60 14.82 -25.28 -55.09
N ASP A 61 14.62 -24.22 -55.87
CA ASP A 61 15.62 -23.16 -56.14
C ASP A 61 15.84 -22.21 -54.95
N SER A 62 15.29 -22.52 -53.76
CA SER A 62 15.42 -21.68 -52.57
C SER A 62 16.83 -21.65 -51.97
N LEU A 63 17.70 -22.59 -52.36
CA LEU A 63 19.09 -22.71 -51.88
C LEU A 63 20.05 -22.75 -53.06
N SER A 64 21.05 -21.87 -53.05
CA SER A 64 22.18 -21.95 -53.97
C SER A 64 23.04 -23.20 -53.74
N PHE A 65 23.82 -23.59 -54.74
CA PHE A 65 24.75 -24.73 -54.62
C PHE A 65 25.72 -24.56 -53.44
N GLN A 66 26.27 -23.35 -53.26
CA GLN A 66 27.17 -23.02 -52.16
C GLN A 66 26.49 -23.13 -50.79
N GLU A 67 25.21 -22.74 -50.67
CA GLU A 67 24.46 -22.92 -49.42
C GLU A 67 24.18 -24.40 -49.11
N LYS A 68 23.91 -25.23 -50.14
CA LYS A 68 23.76 -26.67 -49.96
C LYS A 68 25.07 -27.30 -49.47
N GLU A 69 26.20 -26.99 -50.10
CA GLU A 69 27.52 -27.47 -49.65
C GLU A 69 27.81 -27.05 -48.20
N LYS A 70 27.54 -25.78 -47.86
CA LYS A 70 27.75 -25.26 -46.50
C LYS A 70 26.87 -25.98 -45.48
N PHE A 71 25.59 -26.20 -45.78
CA PHE A 71 24.68 -26.95 -44.90
C PHE A 71 25.16 -28.39 -44.67
N ILE A 72 25.62 -29.07 -45.72
CA ILE A 72 26.19 -30.43 -45.64
C ILE A 72 27.45 -30.44 -44.76
N GLN A 73 28.31 -29.43 -44.91
CA GLN A 73 29.49 -29.29 -44.07
C GLN A 73 29.11 -29.09 -42.60
N THR A 74 28.21 -28.15 -42.30
CA THR A 74 27.69 -27.93 -40.94
C THR A 74 27.10 -29.21 -40.35
N ALA A 75 26.30 -29.97 -41.11
CA ALA A 75 25.73 -31.24 -40.66
C ALA A 75 26.81 -32.30 -40.36
N ASN A 76 27.85 -32.42 -41.20
CA ASN A 76 28.96 -33.33 -40.97
C ASN A 76 29.82 -32.93 -39.76
N ASP A 77 30.06 -31.64 -39.54
CA ASP A 77 30.80 -31.13 -38.37
C ASP A 77 30.05 -31.41 -37.06
N LEU A 78 28.73 -31.24 -37.06
CA LEU A 78 27.86 -31.64 -35.95
C LEU A 78 27.93 -33.15 -35.69
N ALA A 79 27.83 -33.96 -36.74
CA ALA A 79 27.89 -35.43 -36.62
C ALA A 79 29.25 -35.91 -36.09
N ALA A 80 30.35 -35.30 -36.55
CA ALA A 80 31.70 -35.61 -36.08
C ALA A 80 31.89 -35.34 -34.58
N LYS A 81 31.11 -34.43 -34.01
CA LYS A 81 31.10 -34.11 -32.57
C LYS A 81 30.09 -34.94 -31.77
N GLY A 82 29.34 -35.83 -32.40
CA GLY A 82 28.37 -36.72 -31.76
C GLY A 82 27.00 -36.07 -31.48
N CYS A 83 26.61 -35.07 -32.28
CA CYS A 83 25.24 -34.54 -32.25
C CYS A 83 24.22 -35.61 -32.65
N LYS A 84 22.99 -35.47 -32.18
CA LYS A 84 21.93 -36.49 -32.29
C LYS A 84 20.82 -36.03 -33.23
N ALA A 85 20.09 -36.99 -33.80
CA ALA A 85 18.89 -36.77 -34.62
C ALA A 85 17.96 -35.68 -34.05
N TYR A 86 17.45 -35.92 -32.83
CA TYR A 86 16.66 -34.96 -32.06
C TYR A 86 17.42 -34.51 -30.79
N PRO A 87 17.47 -33.20 -30.49
CA PRO A 87 16.87 -32.10 -31.24
C PRO A 87 17.77 -31.51 -32.35
N ASP A 88 19.04 -31.91 -32.46
CA ASP A 88 20.06 -31.13 -33.17
C ASP A 88 19.84 -31.08 -34.69
N PHE A 89 19.81 -32.22 -35.39
CA PHE A 89 19.61 -32.24 -36.85
C PHE A 89 18.20 -31.79 -37.25
N VAL A 90 17.20 -32.17 -36.45
CA VAL A 90 15.81 -31.70 -36.61
C VAL A 90 15.73 -30.18 -36.57
N CYS A 91 16.33 -29.53 -35.58
CA CYS A 91 16.32 -28.08 -35.47
C CYS A 91 17.21 -27.41 -36.51
N LEU A 92 18.34 -28.02 -36.90
CA LEU A 92 19.17 -27.48 -37.99
C LEU A 92 18.37 -27.34 -39.29
N ALA A 93 17.64 -28.39 -39.68
CA ALA A 93 16.76 -28.37 -40.85
C ALA A 93 15.59 -27.40 -40.68
N ASP A 94 14.86 -27.50 -39.56
CA ASP A 94 13.66 -26.68 -39.35
C ASP A 94 13.99 -25.19 -39.24
N ASN A 95 15.13 -24.84 -38.61
CA ASN A 95 15.55 -23.46 -38.51
C ASN A 95 15.96 -22.90 -39.89
N LYS A 96 16.72 -23.63 -40.73
CA LYS A 96 17.04 -23.17 -42.10
C LYS A 96 15.77 -22.97 -42.94
N LEU A 97 14.79 -23.86 -42.80
CA LEU A 97 13.45 -23.70 -43.40
C LEU A 97 12.81 -22.39 -42.94
N TRP A 98 12.79 -22.11 -41.64
CA TRP A 98 12.19 -20.89 -41.09
C TRP A 98 12.91 -19.60 -41.49
N PHE A 99 14.24 -19.59 -41.52
CA PHE A 99 15.01 -18.45 -42.02
C PHE A 99 14.61 -18.09 -43.45
N THR A 100 14.44 -19.10 -44.30
CA THR A 100 14.05 -18.89 -45.70
C THR A 100 12.58 -18.49 -45.82
N ARG A 101 11.67 -19.16 -45.10
CA ARG A 101 10.23 -18.86 -45.12
C ARG A 101 9.89 -17.46 -44.61
N LYS A 102 10.61 -16.98 -43.59
CA LYS A 102 10.45 -15.62 -43.06
C LYS A 102 11.19 -14.55 -43.90
N GLY A 103 11.87 -14.94 -44.98
CA GLY A 103 12.54 -14.02 -45.90
C GLY A 103 13.74 -13.29 -45.28
N PHE A 104 14.44 -13.93 -44.33
CA PHE A 104 15.66 -13.36 -43.79
C PHE A 104 16.77 -13.34 -44.85
N ASP A 105 17.56 -12.27 -44.86
CA ASP A 105 18.78 -12.23 -45.66
C ASP A 105 19.75 -13.36 -45.26
N ASN A 106 20.50 -13.90 -46.22
CA ASN A 106 21.38 -15.04 -45.94
C ASN A 106 22.43 -14.71 -44.87
N SER A 107 22.88 -13.45 -44.77
CA SER A 107 23.81 -13.02 -43.70
C SER A 107 23.28 -13.29 -42.29
N GLN A 108 21.95 -13.28 -42.08
CA GLN A 108 21.34 -13.59 -40.79
C GLN A 108 21.50 -15.08 -40.46
N TYR A 109 21.35 -15.96 -41.45
CA TYR A 109 21.61 -17.39 -41.27
C TYR A 109 23.09 -17.66 -41.00
N GLU A 110 24.00 -16.95 -41.67
CA GLU A 110 25.43 -17.09 -41.40
C GLU A 110 25.81 -16.66 -39.98
N ILE A 111 25.19 -15.60 -39.46
CA ILE A 111 25.35 -15.18 -38.06
C ILE A 111 24.84 -16.25 -37.10
N TYR A 112 23.70 -16.86 -37.40
CA TYR A 112 23.17 -17.99 -36.65
C TYR A 112 24.13 -19.20 -36.65
N GLU A 113 24.74 -19.52 -37.79
CA GLU A 113 25.75 -20.58 -37.90
C GLU A 113 27.02 -20.27 -37.11
N LYS A 114 27.48 -19.01 -37.09
CA LYS A 114 28.64 -18.62 -36.26
C LYS A 114 28.42 -18.99 -34.79
N GLY A 115 27.21 -18.80 -34.25
CA GLY A 115 26.88 -19.23 -32.89
C GLY A 115 26.94 -20.74 -32.67
N ILE A 116 26.55 -21.53 -33.68
CA ILE A 116 26.71 -22.99 -33.64
C ILE A 116 28.19 -23.33 -33.49
N PHE A 117 29.04 -22.74 -34.34
CA PHE A 117 30.47 -23.02 -34.35
C PHE A 117 31.20 -22.50 -33.10
N ASP A 118 30.76 -21.40 -32.51
CA ASP A 118 31.29 -20.93 -31.22
C ASP A 118 31.11 -21.98 -30.12
N ILE A 119 29.91 -22.53 -30.00
CA ILE A 119 29.60 -23.56 -29.00
C ILE A 119 30.37 -24.85 -29.33
N LEU A 120 30.43 -25.22 -30.61
CA LEU A 120 31.09 -26.43 -31.08
C LEU A 120 32.62 -26.39 -30.89
N ASN A 121 33.21 -25.20 -30.98
CA ASN A 121 34.66 -24.95 -30.89
C ASN A 121 35.12 -24.39 -29.54
N ALA A 122 34.21 -24.21 -28.56
CA ALA A 122 34.53 -23.71 -27.22
C ALA A 122 35.55 -24.57 -26.42
N GLY A 123 35.86 -25.79 -26.89
CA GLY A 123 36.90 -26.65 -26.32
C GLY A 123 37.03 -27.99 -27.03
N LYS A 124 37.92 -28.87 -26.54
CA LYS A 124 38.16 -30.21 -27.14
C LYS A 124 36.91 -31.11 -27.14
N ARG A 125 36.03 -30.94 -26.16
CA ARG A 125 34.72 -31.60 -26.05
C ARG A 125 33.65 -30.55 -25.77
N PRO A 126 32.89 -30.10 -26.78
CA PRO A 126 31.85 -29.11 -26.57
C PRO A 126 30.72 -29.67 -25.69
N LYS A 127 30.06 -28.80 -24.94
CA LYS A 127 28.88 -29.18 -24.16
C LYS A 127 27.69 -29.32 -25.10
N LEU A 128 27.44 -30.53 -25.58
CA LEU A 128 26.37 -30.81 -26.55
C LEU A 128 24.98 -30.37 -26.07
N ASN A 129 24.72 -30.36 -24.75
CA ASN A 129 23.48 -29.83 -24.20
C ASN A 129 23.30 -28.33 -24.46
N ASP A 130 24.37 -27.53 -24.40
CA ASP A 130 24.30 -26.09 -24.68
C ASP A 130 23.98 -25.85 -26.16
N LEU A 131 24.51 -26.71 -27.04
CA LEU A 131 24.19 -26.69 -28.46
C LEU A 131 22.73 -27.09 -28.75
N SER A 132 22.25 -28.18 -28.14
CA SER A 132 20.83 -28.58 -28.24
C SER A 132 19.91 -27.47 -27.73
N ASN A 133 20.26 -26.81 -26.62
CA ASN A 133 19.50 -25.69 -26.08
C ASN A 133 19.50 -24.48 -27.03
N TYR A 134 20.64 -24.19 -27.66
CA TYR A 134 20.76 -23.13 -28.66
C TYR A 134 19.84 -23.40 -29.87
N PHE A 135 19.88 -24.62 -30.41
CA PHE A 135 19.00 -25.06 -31.49
C PHE A 135 17.51 -24.91 -31.16
N LEU A 136 17.10 -25.42 -30.00
CA LEU A 136 15.73 -25.35 -29.51
C LEU A 136 15.29 -23.90 -29.24
N SER A 137 16.16 -23.04 -28.70
CA SER A 137 15.84 -21.63 -28.42
C SER A 137 15.56 -20.87 -29.70
N PHE A 138 16.40 -21.05 -30.72
CA PHE A 138 16.19 -20.44 -32.03
C PHE A 138 14.95 -20.99 -32.73
N ASN A 139 14.70 -22.30 -32.61
CA ASN A 139 13.49 -22.89 -33.15
C ASN A 139 12.24 -22.28 -32.51
N ALA A 140 12.23 -22.09 -31.19
CA ALA A 140 11.13 -21.47 -30.47
C ALA A 140 10.93 -20.00 -30.88
N LEU A 141 12.00 -19.25 -31.08
CA LEU A 141 11.96 -17.85 -31.57
C LEU A 141 11.40 -17.77 -33.00
N LEU A 142 11.87 -18.65 -33.88
CA LEU A 142 11.49 -18.62 -35.30
C LEU A 142 10.05 -19.12 -35.52
N SER A 143 9.66 -20.22 -34.88
CA SER A 143 8.39 -20.91 -35.14
C SER A 143 7.23 -20.43 -34.27
N LYS A 144 7.50 -19.97 -33.04
CA LYS A 144 6.49 -19.65 -32.01
C LYS A 144 6.63 -18.22 -31.47
N ASP A 145 7.59 -17.45 -31.97
CA ASP A 145 7.95 -16.11 -31.49
C ASP A 145 8.29 -16.10 -29.99
N ILE A 146 8.85 -17.20 -29.46
CA ILE A 146 9.29 -17.31 -28.07
C ILE A 146 10.77 -16.94 -27.96
N LEU A 147 11.06 -15.83 -27.30
CA LEU A 147 12.43 -15.32 -27.12
C LEU A 147 13.23 -16.13 -26.08
N ALA A 148 12.58 -16.56 -25.00
CA ALA A 148 13.19 -17.36 -23.94
C ALA A 148 12.15 -18.31 -23.33
N LYS A 149 12.53 -19.57 -23.08
CA LYS A 149 11.65 -20.60 -22.48
C LYS A 149 12.35 -21.27 -21.31
N ASN A 150 11.69 -21.32 -20.18
CA ASN A 150 12.08 -22.03 -18.97
C ASN A 150 11.00 -23.08 -18.61
N PRO A 151 11.21 -23.96 -17.61
CA PRO A 151 10.23 -25.02 -17.29
C PRO A 151 8.83 -24.52 -16.93
N ARG A 152 8.70 -23.33 -16.32
CA ARG A 152 7.42 -22.76 -15.85
C ARG A 152 7.09 -21.40 -16.44
N THR A 153 8.02 -20.78 -17.16
CA THR A 153 7.91 -19.40 -17.64
C THR A 153 8.43 -19.30 -19.06
N TYR A 154 7.89 -18.36 -19.84
CA TYR A 154 8.42 -18.05 -21.15
C TYR A 154 8.16 -16.61 -21.54
N TRP A 155 9.05 -16.05 -22.35
CA TRP A 155 8.93 -14.73 -22.95
C TRP A 155 8.56 -14.87 -24.43
N LYS A 156 7.44 -14.27 -24.82
CA LYS A 156 6.89 -14.29 -26.18
C LYS A 156 6.89 -12.87 -26.76
N LEU A 157 7.06 -12.80 -28.07
CA LEU A 157 7.01 -11.57 -28.86
C LEU A 157 5.70 -11.52 -29.64
N GLU A 158 5.09 -10.33 -29.71
CA GLU A 158 4.12 -9.99 -30.76
C GLU A 158 4.74 -8.95 -31.71
N ASN A 159 4.36 -9.01 -32.98
CA ASN A 159 4.93 -8.19 -34.05
C ASN A 159 6.46 -8.37 -34.17
N ASN A 160 6.89 -9.63 -34.17
CA ASN A 160 8.30 -10.01 -34.11
C ASN A 160 9.10 -9.45 -35.31
N SER A 161 9.88 -8.40 -35.05
CA SER A 161 10.87 -7.85 -35.97
C SER A 161 12.22 -7.92 -35.27
N PHE A 162 13.05 -8.90 -35.66
CA PHE A 162 14.35 -9.11 -35.05
C PHE A 162 15.48 -9.19 -36.08
N LYS A 163 16.69 -8.83 -35.64
CA LYS A 163 17.94 -9.02 -36.36
C LYS A 163 18.95 -9.68 -35.44
N LEU A 164 19.75 -10.57 -36.01
CA LEU A 164 20.89 -11.17 -35.33
C LEU A 164 22.13 -10.32 -35.55
N ILE A 165 22.87 -10.12 -34.46
CA ILE A 165 24.15 -9.44 -34.43
C ILE A 165 25.14 -10.38 -33.77
N TYR A 166 26.35 -10.46 -34.33
CA TYR A 166 27.44 -11.22 -33.77
C TYR A 166 28.51 -10.26 -33.24
N ASP A 167 28.70 -10.24 -31.92
CA ASP A 167 29.75 -9.49 -31.24
C ASP A 167 30.19 -10.28 -29.98
N LYS A 168 31.29 -11.03 -30.11
CA LYS A 168 31.80 -11.95 -29.06
C LYS A 168 30.71 -12.89 -28.51
N GLY A 169 29.77 -13.27 -29.37
CA GLY A 169 28.56 -14.01 -29.05
C GLY A 169 27.36 -13.48 -29.83
N ILE A 170 26.25 -14.21 -29.80
CA ILE A 170 25.03 -13.81 -30.49
C ILE A 170 24.19 -12.88 -29.63
N LYS A 171 23.72 -11.80 -30.27
CA LYS A 171 22.73 -10.86 -29.77
C LYS A 171 21.53 -10.81 -30.72
N ILE A 172 20.33 -10.76 -30.15
CA ILE A 172 19.08 -10.56 -30.90
C ILE A 172 18.61 -9.13 -30.66
N GLN A 173 18.64 -8.30 -31.69
CA GLN A 173 18.11 -6.95 -31.67
C GLN A 173 16.64 -6.97 -32.09
N LEU A 174 15.78 -6.38 -31.27
CA LEU A 174 14.34 -6.33 -31.43
C LEU A 174 13.91 -4.87 -31.57
N SER A 175 13.01 -4.57 -32.51
CA SER A 175 12.54 -3.20 -32.74
C SER A 175 11.02 -3.09 -32.64
N LYS A 176 10.54 -2.21 -31.76
CA LYS A 176 9.12 -1.88 -31.53
C LYS A 176 8.24 -3.11 -31.29
N VAL A 177 8.75 -4.13 -30.62
CA VAL A 177 8.03 -5.38 -30.35
C VAL A 177 7.15 -5.24 -29.10
N ASN A 178 6.10 -6.05 -28.99
CA ASN A 178 5.47 -6.27 -27.69
C ASN A 178 6.14 -7.47 -27.02
N LEU A 179 6.68 -7.29 -25.84
CA LEU A 179 7.31 -8.34 -25.05
C LEU A 179 6.36 -8.81 -23.96
N ILE A 180 6.02 -10.10 -23.96
CA ILE A 180 5.08 -10.68 -23.00
C ILE A 180 5.74 -11.83 -22.25
N GLY A 181 5.85 -11.72 -20.94
CA GLY A 181 6.30 -12.80 -20.08
C GLY A 181 5.12 -13.53 -19.46
N TYR A 182 5.08 -14.85 -19.59
CA TYR A 182 4.00 -15.69 -19.07
C TYR A 182 4.48 -16.57 -17.92
N GLN A 183 3.66 -16.67 -16.87
CA GLN A 183 3.80 -17.64 -15.79
C GLN A 183 2.40 -18.18 -15.43
N GLY A 184 2.09 -19.41 -15.86
CA GLY A 184 0.73 -19.95 -15.72
C GLY A 184 -0.29 -19.13 -16.50
N VAL A 185 -1.33 -18.63 -15.82
CA VAL A 185 -2.36 -17.75 -16.40
C VAL A 185 -2.04 -16.26 -16.26
N ASP A 186 -1.00 -15.91 -15.49
CA ASP A 186 -0.57 -14.53 -15.27
C ASP A 186 0.48 -14.10 -16.31
N SER A 187 0.52 -12.80 -16.60
CA SER A 187 1.47 -12.23 -17.56
C SER A 187 1.91 -10.83 -17.21
N LEU A 188 3.10 -10.47 -17.68
CA LEU A 188 3.66 -9.13 -17.73
C LEU A 188 3.79 -8.74 -19.19
N LYS A 189 3.31 -7.55 -19.58
CA LYS A 189 3.33 -7.09 -20.98
C LYS A 189 3.96 -5.71 -21.10
N ILE A 190 4.97 -5.61 -21.96
CA ILE A 190 5.62 -4.36 -22.37
C ILE A 190 5.26 -4.10 -23.83
N TYR A 191 4.55 -3.01 -24.08
CA TYR A 191 4.14 -2.59 -25.41
C TYR A 191 5.24 -1.82 -26.13
N ARG A 192 5.47 -2.12 -27.41
CA ARG A 192 6.30 -1.34 -28.34
C ARG A 192 7.67 -0.92 -27.79
N THR A 193 8.43 -1.89 -27.28
CA THR A 193 9.78 -1.67 -26.78
C THR A 193 10.83 -2.03 -27.81
N ASP A 194 11.98 -1.34 -27.76
CA ASP A 194 13.20 -1.75 -28.44
C ASP A 194 14.04 -2.55 -27.43
N CYS A 195 14.64 -3.66 -27.86
CA CYS A 195 15.40 -4.53 -26.95
C CYS A 195 16.63 -5.15 -27.61
N GLU A 196 17.61 -5.46 -26.77
CA GLU A 196 18.75 -6.30 -27.09
C GLU A 196 18.76 -7.51 -26.16
N TYR A 197 18.61 -8.70 -26.72
CA TYR A 197 18.65 -9.94 -25.95
C TYR A 197 19.96 -10.69 -26.16
N TYR A 198 20.55 -11.11 -25.05
CA TYR A 198 21.80 -11.88 -24.95
C TYR A 198 21.49 -13.28 -24.41
N PRO A 199 21.21 -14.27 -25.29
CA PRO A 199 20.75 -15.61 -24.88
C PRO A 199 21.69 -16.33 -23.92
N SER A 200 23.01 -16.22 -24.14
CA SER A 200 24.02 -16.86 -23.29
C SER A 200 24.02 -16.36 -21.84
N GLN A 201 23.57 -15.12 -21.63
CA GLN A 201 23.52 -14.47 -20.32
C GLN A 201 22.11 -14.51 -19.70
N ASN A 202 21.08 -14.89 -20.46
CA ASN A 202 19.67 -14.70 -20.10
C ASN A 202 19.35 -13.24 -19.75
N LEU A 203 20.01 -12.30 -20.44
CA LEU A 203 19.90 -10.86 -20.18
C LEU A 203 19.23 -10.18 -21.36
N LEU A 204 18.18 -9.42 -21.09
CA LEU A 204 17.52 -8.55 -22.04
C LEU A 204 17.67 -7.10 -21.57
N LYS A 205 18.23 -6.24 -22.43
CA LYS A 205 18.33 -4.80 -22.21
C LYS A 205 17.27 -4.11 -23.06
N GLY A 206 16.33 -3.44 -22.42
CA GLY A 206 15.24 -2.75 -23.09
C GLY A 206 15.38 -1.23 -23.01
N ASN A 207 14.88 -0.56 -24.04
CA ASN A 207 14.76 0.89 -24.09
C ASN A 207 13.34 1.26 -24.55
N GLY A 208 12.69 2.15 -23.79
CA GLY A 208 11.36 2.63 -24.09
C GLY A 208 10.26 1.59 -23.83
N GLY A 209 9.12 1.78 -24.48
CA GLY A 209 7.94 0.94 -24.30
C GLY A 209 7.00 1.41 -23.20
N THR A 210 5.88 0.71 -23.06
CA THR A 210 4.79 1.10 -22.17
C THR A 210 4.22 -0.10 -21.44
N ILE A 211 3.95 0.07 -20.15
CA ILE A 211 3.26 -0.91 -19.31
C ILE A 211 1.92 -0.33 -18.89
N GLY A 212 0.87 -1.14 -18.96
CA GLY A 212 -0.48 -0.80 -18.51
C GLY A 212 -0.92 -1.62 -17.29
N TRP A 213 -2.06 -1.25 -16.73
CA TRP A 213 -2.70 -1.95 -15.60
C TRP A 213 -3.88 -2.85 -16.02
N GLU A 214 -3.93 -3.23 -17.30
CA GLU A 214 -5.02 -4.04 -17.88
C GLU A 214 -5.19 -5.37 -17.16
N ARG A 215 -4.08 -5.96 -16.68
CA ARG A 215 -4.06 -7.19 -15.88
C ARG A 215 -5.00 -7.11 -14.67
N VAL A 216 -5.07 -5.95 -14.02
CA VAL A 216 -5.84 -5.72 -12.79
C VAL A 216 -7.11 -4.90 -13.03
N GLY A 217 -7.50 -4.72 -14.30
CA GLY A 217 -8.81 -4.18 -14.69
C GLY A 217 -8.82 -2.74 -15.18
N TYR A 218 -7.68 -2.06 -15.27
CA TYR A 218 -7.61 -0.67 -15.76
C TYR A 218 -7.15 -0.60 -17.21
N GLY A 219 -7.86 0.16 -18.05
CA GLY A 219 -7.49 0.38 -19.44
C GLY A 219 -6.15 1.08 -19.60
N LEU A 220 -5.44 0.80 -20.71
CA LEU A 220 -4.14 1.39 -21.03
C LEU A 220 -4.21 2.93 -21.22
N ASP A 221 -5.38 3.43 -21.63
CA ASP A 221 -5.70 4.86 -21.74
C ASP A 221 -5.84 5.55 -20.37
N SER A 222 -6.21 4.79 -19.35
CA SER A 222 -6.43 5.27 -18.00
C SER A 222 -5.14 5.32 -17.20
N ILE A 223 -4.38 4.22 -17.21
CA ILE A 223 -3.18 4.05 -16.38
C ILE A 223 -2.08 3.39 -17.19
N GLN A 224 -0.96 4.10 -17.32
CA GLN A 224 0.20 3.61 -18.03
C GLN A 224 1.50 4.20 -17.50
N ALA A 225 2.58 3.44 -17.64
CA ALA A 225 3.94 3.89 -17.37
C ALA A 225 4.78 3.77 -18.65
N LYS A 226 5.44 4.87 -19.05
CA LYS A 226 6.45 4.86 -20.11
C LYS A 226 7.80 4.55 -19.49
N LEU A 227 8.45 3.51 -20.01
CA LEU A 227 9.76 3.06 -19.54
C LEU A 227 10.87 3.88 -20.21
N SER A 228 12.00 3.99 -19.53
CA SER A 228 13.27 4.47 -20.10
C SER A 228 14.17 3.26 -20.41
N ASP A 229 15.34 3.17 -19.79
CA ASP A 229 16.21 2.00 -19.86
C ASP A 229 15.89 1.01 -18.75
N TYR A 230 15.94 -0.27 -19.06
CA TYR A 230 15.72 -1.34 -18.09
C TYR A 230 16.43 -2.64 -18.48
N GLU A 231 16.63 -3.52 -17.49
CA GLU A 231 17.18 -4.85 -17.70
C GLU A 231 16.24 -5.93 -17.17
N ILE A 232 16.13 -7.04 -17.89
CA ILE A 232 15.35 -8.22 -17.50
C ILE A 232 16.25 -9.44 -17.52
N ASN A 233 16.24 -10.19 -16.42
CA ASN A 233 16.75 -11.56 -16.41
C ASN A 233 15.65 -12.50 -16.89
N THR A 234 15.80 -13.08 -18.09
CA THR A 234 14.75 -13.86 -18.77
C THR A 234 14.43 -15.20 -18.11
N LYS A 235 15.14 -15.59 -17.05
CA LYS A 235 14.80 -16.76 -16.21
C LYS A 235 13.49 -16.56 -15.43
N ASN A 236 13.20 -15.32 -15.06
CA ASN A 236 12.01 -14.95 -14.29
C ASN A 236 11.13 -14.00 -15.11
N ILE A 237 9.84 -13.94 -14.77
CA ILE A 237 8.93 -12.93 -15.34
C ILE A 237 8.86 -11.76 -14.37
N SER A 238 9.90 -10.93 -14.36
CA SER A 238 9.99 -9.74 -13.51
C SER A 238 10.74 -8.62 -14.21
N LEU A 239 10.26 -7.40 -14.01
CA LEU A 239 10.87 -6.16 -14.45
C LEU A 239 11.02 -5.22 -13.25
N THR A 240 12.16 -4.54 -13.19
CA THR A 240 12.35 -3.37 -12.34
C THR A 240 12.89 -2.26 -13.22
N ALA A 241 12.17 -1.14 -13.28
CA ALA A 241 12.58 0.05 -14.00
C ALA A 241 12.66 1.20 -13.00
N ASP A 242 13.86 1.69 -12.73
CA ASP A 242 14.06 2.76 -11.76
C ASP A 242 13.46 4.07 -12.26
N SER A 243 13.53 4.38 -13.56
CA SER A 243 12.95 5.61 -14.09
C SER A 243 11.80 5.34 -15.06
N VAL A 244 10.58 5.66 -14.64
CA VAL A 244 9.39 5.65 -15.49
C VAL A 244 8.64 6.98 -15.43
N SER A 245 7.98 7.34 -16.53
CA SER A 245 6.97 8.40 -16.56
C SER A 245 5.60 7.77 -16.44
N PHE A 246 5.00 7.85 -15.25
CA PHE A 246 3.69 7.32 -14.93
C PHE A 246 2.59 8.33 -15.21
N ASN A 247 1.51 7.89 -15.85
CA ASN A 247 0.33 8.69 -16.14
C ASN A 247 -0.91 7.98 -15.62
N ASN A 248 -1.75 8.70 -14.88
CA ASN A 248 -3.00 8.20 -14.34
C ASN A 248 -4.08 9.27 -14.51
N THR A 249 -4.91 9.11 -15.54
CA THR A 249 -5.94 10.10 -15.88
C THR A 249 -7.10 10.15 -14.89
N MET A 250 -7.22 9.17 -13.99
CA MET A 250 -8.28 9.14 -12.97
C MET A 250 -8.04 10.16 -11.86
N TYR A 251 -6.79 10.27 -11.38
CA TYR A 251 -6.45 11.07 -10.19
C TYR A 251 -5.41 12.16 -10.46
N ILE A 252 -4.60 12.02 -11.51
CA ILE A 252 -3.38 12.81 -11.70
C ILE A 252 -3.37 13.49 -13.07
N LYS A 253 -3.29 14.82 -13.08
CA LYS A 253 -3.30 15.63 -14.32
C LYS A 253 -1.95 15.70 -15.03
N LYS A 254 -0.84 15.47 -14.32
CA LYS A 254 0.53 15.59 -14.84
C LYS A 254 1.31 14.31 -14.61
N PRO A 255 2.10 13.81 -15.58
CA PRO A 255 2.89 12.62 -15.38
C PRO A 255 3.82 12.71 -14.16
N MET A 256 3.97 11.60 -13.44
CA MET A 256 4.85 11.48 -12.28
C MET A 256 6.07 10.64 -12.63
N LEU A 257 7.24 11.06 -12.14
CA LEU A 257 8.44 10.25 -12.20
C LEU A 257 8.53 9.34 -10.98
N GLY A 258 8.96 8.10 -11.20
CA GLY A 258 9.09 7.13 -10.13
C GLY A 258 9.66 5.80 -10.60
N LYS A 259 9.65 4.84 -9.67
CA LYS A 259 10.10 3.47 -9.87
C LYS A 259 8.91 2.56 -10.19
N LEU A 260 9.10 1.64 -11.13
CA LEU A 260 8.13 0.61 -11.48
C LEU A 260 8.71 -0.78 -11.22
N ILE A 261 7.90 -1.64 -10.60
CA ILE A 261 8.18 -3.07 -10.48
C ILE A 261 6.97 -3.81 -11.05
N ASP A 262 7.22 -4.75 -11.96
CA ASP A 262 6.19 -5.63 -12.48
C ASP A 262 6.68 -7.08 -12.41
N LYS A 263 5.80 -8.01 -12.06
CA LYS A 263 6.09 -9.43 -11.95
C LYS A 263 4.84 -10.25 -12.29
N ALA A 264 5.00 -11.33 -13.05
CA ALA A 264 3.97 -12.35 -13.15
C ALA A 264 4.20 -13.42 -12.07
N GLY A 265 3.13 -13.81 -11.38
CA GLY A 265 3.14 -14.79 -10.30
C GLY A 265 2.51 -16.12 -10.69
N ASN A 266 2.49 -17.06 -9.74
CA ASN A 266 1.64 -18.25 -9.85
C ASN A 266 0.30 -17.93 -9.17
N LEU A 267 -0.63 -17.34 -9.92
CA LEU A 267 -1.94 -16.91 -9.45
C LEU A 267 -3.03 -17.61 -10.24
N ASP A 268 -4.15 -17.97 -9.60
CA ASP A 268 -5.32 -18.49 -10.29
C ASP A 268 -6.11 -17.38 -11.00
N ASN A 269 -6.09 -16.16 -10.44
CA ASN A 269 -6.77 -14.99 -11.00
C ASN A 269 -5.81 -13.79 -11.07
N PRO A 270 -5.34 -13.42 -12.28
CA PRO A 270 -4.44 -12.27 -12.48
C PRO A 270 -5.00 -10.93 -12.00
N LYS A 271 -6.34 -10.78 -11.91
CA LYS A 271 -6.97 -9.54 -11.41
C LYS A 271 -6.67 -9.25 -9.94
N LYS A 272 -6.25 -10.27 -9.18
CA LYS A 272 -5.83 -10.15 -7.77
C LYS A 272 -4.33 -9.90 -7.61
N SER A 273 -3.61 -9.66 -8.71
CA SER A 273 -2.17 -9.41 -8.65
C SER A 273 -1.87 -8.09 -7.94
N ASP A 274 -0.86 -8.10 -7.07
CA ASP A 274 -0.26 -6.90 -6.47
C ASP A 274 0.57 -6.09 -7.48
N TYR A 275 0.70 -6.55 -8.73
CA TYR A 275 1.49 -5.92 -9.76
C TYR A 275 0.58 -5.41 -10.90
N PRO A 276 0.98 -4.35 -11.62
CA PRO A 276 2.25 -3.63 -11.48
C PRO A 276 2.27 -2.73 -10.23
N LYS A 277 3.48 -2.42 -9.74
CA LYS A 277 3.71 -1.51 -8.62
C LYS A 277 4.45 -0.27 -9.10
N PHE A 278 3.89 0.90 -8.82
CA PHE A 278 4.53 2.19 -9.07
C PHE A 278 4.74 2.93 -7.75
N THR A 279 5.87 3.60 -7.60
CA THR A 279 6.16 4.48 -6.46
C THR A 279 6.80 5.75 -6.96
N SER A 280 6.19 6.90 -6.66
CA SER A 280 6.71 8.20 -7.05
C SER A 280 7.98 8.55 -6.29
N TYR A 281 8.90 9.28 -6.94
CA TYR A 281 10.12 9.75 -6.27
C TYR A 281 9.86 10.90 -5.32
N ASN A 282 9.11 11.90 -5.78
CA ASN A 282 8.71 13.01 -4.94
C ASN A 282 7.64 12.53 -3.94
N GLN A 283 7.81 12.93 -2.68
CA GLN A 283 6.88 12.66 -1.58
C GLN A 283 5.99 13.88 -1.26
N HIS A 284 6.11 14.96 -2.04
CA HIS A 284 5.38 16.21 -1.90
C HIS A 284 4.68 16.58 -3.22
N TYR A 285 3.60 15.87 -3.55
CA TYR A 285 2.70 16.29 -4.62
C TYR A 285 1.44 16.94 -4.04
N GLU A 286 1.20 18.18 -4.43
CA GLU A 286 -0.09 18.84 -4.19
C GLU A 286 -1.07 18.48 -5.32
N LEU A 287 -2.07 17.66 -4.99
CA LEU A 287 -3.14 17.25 -5.88
C LEU A 287 -4.45 17.93 -5.44
N LYS A 288 -4.85 18.96 -6.19
CA LYS A 288 -6.14 19.63 -5.97
C LYS A 288 -7.29 18.80 -6.51
N ASN A 289 -8.36 18.66 -5.72
CA ASN A 289 -9.53 17.84 -6.01
C ASN A 289 -9.14 16.42 -6.43
N LEU A 290 -8.30 15.76 -5.62
CA LEU A 290 -7.97 14.34 -5.79
C LEU A 290 -9.25 13.50 -5.92
N VAL A 291 -10.21 13.80 -5.06
CA VAL A 291 -11.64 13.51 -5.25
C VAL A 291 -12.43 14.80 -5.02
N PRO A 292 -13.71 14.89 -5.43
CA PRO A 292 -14.49 16.13 -5.28
C PRO A 292 -14.49 16.68 -3.84
N GLY A 293 -13.88 17.85 -3.65
CA GLY A 293 -13.80 18.55 -2.37
C GLY A 293 -12.69 18.10 -1.40
N ILE A 294 -11.79 17.21 -1.83
CA ILE A 294 -10.60 16.82 -1.07
C ILE A 294 -9.35 17.14 -1.89
N ASP A 295 -8.52 18.02 -1.32
CA ASP A 295 -7.16 18.25 -1.77
C ASP A 295 -6.22 17.29 -1.04
N TYR A 296 -5.10 16.93 -1.67
CA TYR A 296 -4.13 16.00 -1.15
C TYR A 296 -2.71 16.53 -1.27
N GLU A 297 -1.89 16.25 -0.27
CA GLU A 297 -0.46 16.52 -0.25
C GLU A 297 0.29 15.28 0.24
N GLY A 298 1.22 14.78 -0.58
CA GLY A 298 2.08 13.65 -0.21
C GLY A 298 2.64 12.90 -1.41
N GLY A 299 3.23 11.72 -1.16
CA GLY A 299 3.69 10.78 -2.18
C GLY A 299 2.55 9.98 -2.80
N PHE A 300 2.82 9.31 -3.92
CA PHE A 300 1.82 8.51 -4.61
C PHE A 300 2.39 7.18 -5.05
N SER A 301 1.64 6.12 -4.79
CA SER A 301 1.98 4.77 -5.24
C SER A 301 0.75 4.02 -5.71
N VAL A 302 0.99 3.02 -6.56
CA VAL A 302 -0.04 2.11 -7.05
C VAL A 302 0.46 0.70 -6.83
N GLN A 303 -0.37 -0.16 -6.26
CA GLN A 303 -0.08 -1.57 -6.04
C GLN A 303 -1.25 -2.40 -6.58
N GLY A 304 -1.04 -3.06 -7.72
CA GLY A 304 -2.10 -3.83 -8.35
C GLY A 304 -3.30 -2.93 -8.66
N ASN A 305 -4.47 -3.26 -8.14
CA ASN A 305 -5.68 -2.46 -8.27
C ASN A 305 -5.84 -1.35 -7.20
N SER A 306 -4.89 -1.19 -6.28
CA SER A 306 -5.00 -0.26 -5.16
C SER A 306 -4.17 0.99 -5.39
N PHE A 307 -4.77 2.17 -5.21
CA PHE A 307 -4.06 3.44 -5.20
C PHE A 307 -3.75 3.84 -3.76
N ILE A 308 -2.52 4.27 -3.52
CA ILE A 308 -2.01 4.56 -2.18
C ILE A 308 -1.39 5.95 -2.20
N ALA A 309 -2.07 6.87 -1.54
CA ALA A 309 -1.55 8.19 -1.19
C ALA A 309 -0.73 8.03 0.09
N SER A 310 0.60 8.09 -0.02
CA SER A 310 1.52 7.75 1.08
C SER A 310 2.35 8.94 1.54
N GLY A 311 2.70 8.99 2.81
CA GLY A 311 3.71 9.89 3.37
C GLY A 311 4.74 9.13 4.20
N THR A 312 5.67 9.86 4.79
CA THR A 312 6.64 9.33 5.76
C THR A 312 6.24 9.69 7.18
N LYS A 313 7.03 9.28 8.18
CA LYS A 313 6.78 9.67 9.58
C LYS A 313 7.06 11.16 9.79
N GLU A 314 8.10 11.65 9.15
CA GLU A 314 8.54 13.04 9.20
C GLU A 314 7.58 13.94 8.43
N GLU A 315 7.06 13.43 7.30
CA GLU A 315 6.18 14.15 6.38
C GLU A 315 4.97 13.27 6.02
N PRO A 316 3.96 13.18 6.91
CA PRO A 316 2.79 12.35 6.67
C PRO A 316 1.95 12.91 5.52
N ALA A 317 1.30 12.01 4.79
CA ALA A 317 0.33 12.37 3.78
C ALA A 317 -0.82 13.14 4.43
N THR A 318 -1.26 14.21 3.78
CA THR A 318 -2.30 15.11 4.28
C THR A 318 -3.46 15.17 3.30
N MET A 319 -4.68 14.93 3.78
CA MET A 319 -5.93 15.22 3.07
C MET A 319 -6.59 16.45 3.68
N LEU A 320 -6.95 17.40 2.83
CA LEU A 320 -7.68 18.61 3.19
C LEU A 320 -9.08 18.56 2.60
N LEU A 321 -10.06 18.30 3.45
CA LEU A 321 -11.48 18.37 3.11
C LEU A 321 -11.99 19.78 3.41
N THR A 322 -12.49 20.50 2.41
CA THR A 322 -12.98 21.88 2.59
C THR A 322 -14.50 21.96 2.41
N LYS A 323 -15.20 22.52 3.41
CA LYS A 323 -16.64 22.83 3.34
C LYS A 323 -16.90 24.31 3.05
N SER A 324 -16.15 25.20 3.71
CA SER A 324 -16.14 26.65 3.52
C SER A 324 -14.78 27.22 3.95
N ASP A 325 -14.55 28.51 3.76
CA ASP A 325 -13.30 29.18 4.19
C ASP A 325 -13.04 29.04 5.71
N SER A 326 -14.11 28.96 6.50
CA SER A 326 -14.04 28.80 7.96
C SER A 326 -14.11 27.36 8.45
N ILE A 327 -14.60 26.41 7.63
CA ILE A 327 -14.83 25.02 8.04
C ILE A 327 -14.11 24.07 7.09
N TYR A 328 -13.05 23.44 7.60
CA TYR A 328 -12.25 22.47 6.87
C TYR A 328 -11.71 21.42 7.83
N MET A 329 -11.31 20.27 7.29
CA MET A 329 -10.71 19.20 8.07
C MET A 329 -9.38 18.79 7.44
N LYS A 330 -8.36 18.66 8.29
CA LYS A 330 -7.05 18.10 7.94
C LYS A 330 -6.95 16.70 8.52
N ALA A 331 -6.73 15.72 7.65
CA ALA A 331 -6.47 14.34 7.99
C ALA A 331 -5.02 14.02 7.65
N LYS A 332 -4.24 13.51 8.61
CA LYS A 332 -2.84 13.13 8.41
C LYS A 332 -2.64 11.65 8.68
N SER A 333 -1.96 10.95 7.77
CA SER A 333 -1.65 9.53 7.94
C SER A 333 -0.42 9.13 7.12
N LEU A 334 0.15 7.97 7.42
CA LEU A 334 1.21 7.37 6.58
C LEU A 334 0.68 6.89 5.23
N ALA A 335 -0.60 6.47 5.18
CA ALA A 335 -1.21 5.99 3.95
C ALA A 335 -2.72 6.21 3.94
N PHE A 336 -3.23 6.66 2.80
CA PHE A 336 -4.64 6.60 2.44
C PHE A 336 -4.78 5.65 1.25
N TYR A 337 -5.67 4.68 1.38
CA TYR A 337 -6.05 3.75 0.33
C TYR A 337 -7.26 4.30 -0.41
N LEU A 338 -7.11 4.56 -1.71
CA LEU A 338 -8.18 5.08 -2.54
C LEU A 338 -8.74 3.95 -3.40
N ASP A 339 -10.05 3.80 -3.34
CA ASP A 339 -10.87 3.06 -4.29
C ASP A 339 -11.81 4.05 -5.03
N THR A 340 -12.54 3.59 -6.03
CA THR A 340 -13.48 4.41 -6.80
C THR A 340 -14.68 4.88 -5.98
N GLU A 341 -14.98 4.22 -4.86
CA GLU A 341 -16.13 4.52 -4.00
C GLU A 341 -15.74 5.17 -2.67
N ILE A 342 -14.58 4.80 -2.12
CA ILE A 342 -14.20 5.13 -0.75
C ILE A 342 -12.71 5.39 -0.61
N ILE A 343 -12.35 6.29 0.31
CA ILE A 343 -10.98 6.49 0.79
C ILE A 343 -10.92 5.99 2.23
N ILE A 344 -9.93 5.14 2.53
CA ILE A 344 -9.76 4.55 3.86
C ILE A 344 -8.35 4.80 4.36
N SER A 345 -8.23 5.15 5.63
CA SER A 345 -6.94 5.17 6.33
C SER A 345 -7.13 4.75 7.77
N ASP A 346 -6.27 3.84 8.23
CA ASP A 346 -6.13 3.55 9.65
C ASP A 346 -5.06 4.45 10.24
N ASN A 347 -5.16 4.68 11.56
CA ASN A 347 -4.20 5.50 12.30
C ASN A 347 -4.08 6.94 11.79
N CYS A 348 -5.21 7.55 11.47
CA CYS A 348 -5.28 8.90 10.94
C CYS A 348 -5.48 9.94 12.05
N ALA A 349 -4.60 10.94 12.12
CA ALA A 349 -4.78 12.11 12.96
C ALA A 349 -5.75 13.08 12.30
N ILE A 350 -6.77 13.53 13.03
CA ILE A 350 -7.83 14.38 12.51
C ILE A 350 -7.84 15.71 13.25
N ASN A 351 -7.93 16.80 12.49
CA ASN A 351 -8.24 18.12 12.99
C ASN A 351 -9.35 18.76 12.15
N ILE A 352 -10.55 18.90 12.71
CA ILE A 352 -11.68 19.61 12.11
C ILE A 352 -11.65 21.03 12.63
N HIS A 353 -11.37 21.99 11.77
CA HIS A 353 -11.34 23.41 12.09
C HIS A 353 -12.70 24.06 11.85
N PHE A 354 -13.05 24.98 12.74
CA PHE A 354 -14.17 25.91 12.58
C PHE A 354 -13.78 27.26 13.20
N ASN A 355 -13.47 28.24 12.34
CA ASN A 355 -12.80 29.50 12.70
C ASN A 355 -11.43 29.27 13.36
N GLU A 356 -11.21 29.82 14.56
CA GLU A 356 -9.96 29.67 15.34
C GLU A 356 -9.95 28.40 16.20
N ASP A 357 -11.09 27.71 16.30
CA ASP A 357 -11.28 26.53 17.13
C ASP A 357 -11.23 25.23 16.32
N SER A 358 -11.10 24.10 17.03
CA SER A 358 -11.06 22.79 16.41
C SER A 358 -11.63 21.65 17.25
N ILE A 359 -12.00 20.56 16.56
CA ILE A 359 -12.11 19.22 17.13
C ILE A 359 -10.90 18.41 16.68
N TYR A 360 -10.11 17.93 17.64
CA TYR A 360 -8.87 17.18 17.39
C TYR A 360 -8.94 15.76 17.94
N HIS A 361 -8.31 14.84 17.23
CA HIS A 361 -8.03 13.49 17.72
C HIS A 361 -6.76 12.91 17.05
N PRO A 362 -5.84 12.27 17.81
CA PRO A 362 -4.56 11.84 17.29
C PRO A 362 -4.61 10.57 16.41
N GLN A 363 -5.57 9.66 16.63
CA GLN A 363 -5.59 8.37 15.91
C GLN A 363 -7.00 7.80 15.71
N LEU A 364 -7.51 7.84 14.47
CA LEU A 364 -8.83 7.33 14.08
C LEU A 364 -8.75 6.48 12.82
N THR A 365 -9.70 5.56 12.64
CA THR A 365 -9.98 5.01 11.32
C THR A 365 -10.81 6.04 10.56
N PHE A 366 -10.23 6.56 9.50
CA PHE A 366 -10.83 7.50 8.57
C PHE A 366 -11.49 6.74 7.42
N LYS A 367 -12.74 7.04 7.12
CA LYS A 367 -13.43 6.58 5.91
C LYS A 367 -14.19 7.73 5.27
N TYR A 368 -13.95 7.94 3.98
CA TYR A 368 -14.68 8.94 3.19
C TYR A 368 -15.30 8.29 1.97
N HIS A 369 -16.63 8.23 1.94
CA HIS A 369 -17.39 7.77 0.79
C HIS A 369 -17.51 8.91 -0.21
N ILE A 370 -16.97 8.72 -1.41
CA ILE A 370 -16.91 9.74 -2.47
C ILE A 370 -18.33 10.16 -2.89
N HIS A 371 -19.23 9.19 -3.02
CA HIS A 371 -20.66 9.40 -3.17
C HIS A 371 -21.37 8.63 -2.03
N PRO A 372 -22.09 9.29 -1.10
CA PRO A 372 -22.67 10.64 -1.17
C PRO A 372 -21.87 11.74 -0.43
N ARG A 373 -20.54 11.74 -0.47
CA ARG A 373 -19.68 12.65 0.33
C ARG A 373 -19.96 12.53 1.83
N PHE A 374 -19.71 11.33 2.34
CA PHE A 374 -19.96 10.97 3.73
C PHE A 374 -18.66 10.61 4.43
N LEU A 375 -18.30 11.38 5.46
CA LEU A 375 -17.16 11.14 6.32
C LEU A 375 -17.58 10.36 7.56
N GLU A 376 -16.85 9.29 7.83
CA GLU A 376 -16.90 8.54 9.07
C GLU A 376 -15.54 8.56 9.73
N LEU A 377 -15.52 8.90 11.03
CA LEU A 377 -14.33 8.74 11.85
C LEU A 377 -14.66 7.78 12.99
N ILE A 378 -13.93 6.68 13.03
CA ILE A 378 -14.21 5.56 13.91
C ILE A 378 -13.07 5.42 14.90
N ARG A 379 -13.43 5.36 16.18
CA ARG A 379 -12.49 5.18 17.28
C ARG A 379 -12.50 3.71 17.71
N SER A 380 -11.42 2.99 17.43
CA SER A 380 -11.32 1.55 17.69
C SER A 380 -11.05 1.21 19.16
N LYS A 381 -10.72 2.21 19.99
CA LYS A 381 -10.31 2.08 21.40
C LYS A 381 -9.06 1.20 21.61
N ASN A 382 -8.22 1.08 20.56
CA ASN A 382 -6.88 0.48 20.62
C ASN A 382 -5.81 1.57 20.51
N ASP A 383 -4.66 1.37 21.16
CA ASP A 383 -3.53 2.32 21.14
C ASP A 383 -3.97 3.77 21.45
N MET A 384 -3.46 4.78 20.73
CA MET A 384 -3.83 6.20 20.92
C MET A 384 -5.28 6.50 20.50
N SER A 385 -6.00 5.53 19.95
CA SER A 385 -7.45 5.62 19.75
C SER A 385 -8.24 5.57 21.07
N LYS A 386 -7.59 5.38 22.23
CA LYS A 386 -8.24 5.47 23.54
C LYS A 386 -8.46 6.90 24.02
N VAL A 387 -7.71 7.86 23.47
CA VAL A 387 -7.78 9.27 23.88
C VAL A 387 -9.15 9.84 23.52
N ASN A 388 -9.60 10.82 24.32
CA ASN A 388 -10.84 11.54 24.02
C ASN A 388 -10.64 12.56 22.89
N TYR A 389 -11.73 12.86 22.18
CA TYR A 389 -11.72 14.00 21.26
C TYR A 389 -11.61 15.29 22.09
N ILE A 390 -10.78 16.22 21.64
CA ILE A 390 -10.65 17.55 22.25
C ILE A 390 -11.47 18.52 21.42
N ASN A 391 -12.34 19.32 22.06
CA ASN A 391 -13.14 20.36 21.40
C ASN A 391 -12.82 21.72 22.02
N SER A 392 -12.03 22.54 21.33
CA SER A 392 -11.55 23.81 21.89
C SER A 392 -12.64 24.89 21.98
N TYR A 393 -13.66 24.87 21.12
CA TYR A 393 -14.73 25.88 21.19
C TYR A 393 -15.62 25.69 22.42
N HIS A 394 -15.98 24.44 22.69
CA HIS A 394 -16.80 24.09 23.84
C HIS A 394 -15.97 23.94 25.11
N GLN A 395 -14.64 23.80 25.00
CA GLN A 395 -13.71 23.52 26.11
C GLN A 395 -14.07 22.23 26.84
N ILE A 396 -14.26 21.15 26.07
CA ILE A 396 -14.61 19.82 26.57
C ILE A 396 -13.78 18.71 25.91
N ASN A 397 -13.65 17.61 26.63
CA ASN A 397 -13.22 16.31 26.13
C ASN A 397 -14.45 15.45 25.85
N MET A 398 -14.45 14.70 24.73
CA MET A 398 -15.59 13.90 24.29
C MET A 398 -15.20 12.42 24.09
N ASP A 399 -15.86 11.52 24.82
CA ASP A 399 -15.80 10.07 24.65
C ASP A 399 -17.01 9.59 23.87
N PHE A 400 -16.80 9.26 22.61
CA PHE A 400 -17.72 8.51 21.75
C PHE A 400 -16.90 7.71 20.73
N THR A 401 -17.52 6.78 19.98
CA THR A 401 -16.77 5.89 19.06
C THR A 401 -17.00 6.15 17.57
N TRP A 402 -17.99 6.96 17.20
CA TRP A 402 -18.31 7.23 15.79
C TRP A 402 -18.74 8.67 15.55
N LEU A 403 -17.95 9.42 14.79
CA LEU A 403 -18.30 10.72 14.21
C LEU A 403 -18.82 10.52 12.80
N LYS A 404 -19.97 11.13 12.49
CA LYS A 404 -20.61 11.08 11.17
C LYS A 404 -20.81 12.47 10.63
N TRP A 405 -20.33 12.71 9.41
CA TRP A 405 -20.52 13.99 8.74
C TRP A 405 -20.84 13.80 7.26
N PHE A 406 -22.08 14.12 6.88
CA PHE A 406 -22.42 14.34 5.47
C PHE A 406 -21.98 15.74 5.09
N ILE A 407 -21.01 15.86 4.20
CA ILE A 407 -20.34 17.14 3.94
C ILE A 407 -21.31 18.18 3.40
N ASP A 408 -22.35 17.76 2.69
CA ASP A 408 -23.36 18.68 2.16
C ASP A 408 -24.31 19.21 3.25
N LYS A 409 -24.40 18.55 4.42
CA LYS A 409 -25.18 19.02 5.59
C LYS A 409 -24.37 19.96 6.48
N TYR A 410 -25.06 20.88 7.13
CA TYR A 410 -24.49 21.79 8.14
C TYR A 410 -24.57 21.22 9.56
N LYS A 411 -24.35 19.91 9.71
CA LYS A 411 -24.28 19.26 11.03
C LYS A 411 -23.32 18.07 11.07
N ILE A 412 -22.75 17.82 12.24
CA ILE A 412 -21.95 16.63 12.56
C ILE A 412 -22.67 15.86 13.68
N GLU A 413 -22.77 14.54 13.53
CA GLU A 413 -23.41 13.67 14.53
C GLU A 413 -22.34 12.85 15.28
N PHE A 414 -22.48 12.78 16.60
CA PHE A 414 -21.63 11.98 17.47
C PHE A 414 -22.44 10.85 18.10
N THR A 415 -21.95 9.63 17.96
CA THR A 415 -22.63 8.43 18.44
C THR A 415 -21.62 7.31 18.69
N THR A 416 -22.12 6.13 19.01
CA THR A 416 -21.31 4.93 19.19
C THR A 416 -21.49 3.96 18.02
N ILE A 417 -20.51 3.09 17.82
CA ILE A 417 -20.66 1.93 16.92
C ILE A 417 -21.80 1.07 17.45
N LYS A 418 -22.80 0.85 16.60
CA LYS A 418 -24.01 0.10 16.97
C LYS A 418 -23.65 -1.31 17.41
N THR A 419 -24.03 -1.65 18.63
CA THR A 419 -23.98 -3.03 19.14
C THR A 419 -25.40 -3.43 19.54
N SER A 420 -25.91 -4.53 18.98
CA SER A 420 -27.28 -4.97 19.25
C SER A 420 -27.50 -5.20 20.75
N GLY A 421 -28.54 -4.55 21.30
CA GLY A 421 -28.90 -4.68 22.71
C GLY A 421 -28.06 -3.84 23.69
N VAL A 422 -27.13 -3.02 23.20
CA VAL A 422 -26.35 -2.08 24.02
C VAL A 422 -26.75 -0.66 23.63
N ASP A 423 -27.09 0.16 24.62
CA ASP A 423 -27.43 1.58 24.44
C ASP A 423 -26.21 2.38 23.95
N ASN A 424 -26.47 3.53 23.31
CA ASN A 424 -25.42 4.45 22.90
C ASN A 424 -24.96 5.28 24.10
N GLU A 425 -23.74 5.05 24.56
CA GLU A 425 -23.12 5.79 25.67
C GLU A 425 -22.04 6.74 25.18
N ALA A 426 -22.13 8.01 25.58
CA ALA A 426 -21.09 9.01 25.35
C ALA A 426 -20.89 9.89 26.59
N LEU A 427 -19.67 10.40 26.78
CA LEU A 427 -19.33 11.32 27.86
C LEU A 427 -18.77 12.61 27.27
N PHE A 428 -19.31 13.74 27.72
CA PHE A 428 -18.80 15.07 27.43
C PHE A 428 -18.35 15.71 28.75
N GLU A 429 -17.07 15.99 28.89
CA GLU A 429 -16.45 16.40 30.15
C GLU A 429 -15.72 17.73 30.00
N SER A 430 -15.83 18.62 30.97
CA SER A 430 -15.08 19.89 30.97
C SER A 430 -13.57 19.66 30.84
N ALA A 431 -12.90 20.52 30.07
CA ALA A 431 -11.44 20.54 30.03
C ALA A 431 -10.79 20.88 31.39
N ASP A 432 -11.50 21.60 32.26
CA ASP A 432 -11.05 21.94 33.62
C ASP A 432 -11.65 21.01 34.69
N TYR A 433 -12.16 19.84 34.28
CA TYR A 433 -12.72 18.85 35.20
C TYR A 433 -11.66 18.35 36.19
N PHE A 434 -11.97 18.43 37.48
CA PHE A 434 -11.10 17.91 38.53
C PHE A 434 -11.90 17.25 39.66
N ARG A 435 -11.40 16.10 40.10
CA ARG A 435 -11.81 15.45 41.35
C ARG A 435 -10.60 14.84 42.04
N LEU A 436 -10.59 14.87 43.37
CA LEU A 436 -9.50 14.31 44.18
C LEU A 436 -9.34 12.80 43.95
N GLU A 437 -10.45 12.10 43.70
CA GLU A 437 -10.46 10.67 43.37
C GLU A 437 -9.69 10.41 42.07
N ARG A 438 -9.82 11.27 41.06
CA ARG A 438 -9.08 11.15 39.79
C ARG A 438 -7.59 11.36 39.99
N TYR A 439 -7.20 12.34 40.80
CA TYR A 439 -5.79 12.55 41.17
C TYR A 439 -5.22 11.31 41.86
N ARG A 440 -5.95 10.75 42.82
CA ARG A 440 -5.55 9.51 43.52
C ARG A 440 -5.50 8.30 42.58
N ASP A 441 -6.44 8.20 41.63
CA ASP A 441 -6.49 7.12 40.63
C ASP A 441 -5.31 7.18 39.64
N ILE A 442 -4.83 8.37 39.29
CA ILE A 442 -3.60 8.52 38.48
C ILE A 442 -2.38 8.10 39.29
N GLN A 443 -2.29 8.49 40.57
CA GLN A 443 -1.17 8.11 41.44
C GLN A 443 -1.14 6.60 41.75
N LYS A 444 -2.30 5.94 41.86
CA LYS A 444 -2.42 4.53 42.28
C LYS A 444 -1.65 4.27 43.57
N LYS A 445 -0.56 3.49 43.48
CA LYS A 445 0.35 3.15 44.59
C LYS A 445 1.76 3.70 44.37
N ASP A 446 1.95 4.56 43.38
CA ASP A 446 3.25 5.10 43.03
C ASP A 446 3.71 6.13 44.07
N ALA A 447 5.00 6.09 44.40
CA ALA A 447 5.61 6.96 45.40
C ALA A 447 5.54 8.45 45.01
N GLN A 448 5.59 8.74 43.71
CA GLN A 448 5.43 10.06 43.14
C GLN A 448 4.26 10.07 42.16
N HIS A 449 3.52 11.17 42.11
CA HIS A 449 2.41 11.30 41.18
C HIS A 449 2.93 11.35 39.73
N PRO A 450 2.45 10.50 38.79
CA PRO A 450 2.92 10.47 37.41
C PRO A 450 2.93 11.81 36.68
N LEU A 451 1.89 12.63 36.85
CA LEU A 451 1.87 14.00 36.30
C LEU A 451 2.96 14.89 36.88
N ALA A 452 3.26 14.77 38.18
CA ALA A 452 4.34 15.53 38.80
C ALA A 452 5.70 15.09 38.26
N VAL A 453 5.88 13.79 37.99
CA VAL A 453 7.11 13.25 37.38
C VAL A 453 7.37 13.89 36.01
N VAL A 454 6.39 13.86 35.10
CA VAL A 454 6.59 14.38 33.74
C VAL A 454 6.70 15.91 33.70
N THR A 455 5.93 16.63 34.53
CA THR A 455 6.00 18.10 34.58
C THR A 455 7.30 18.58 35.22
N ASN A 456 7.75 17.97 36.32
CA ASN A 456 9.05 18.29 36.93
C ASN A 456 10.23 17.97 36.01
N PHE A 457 10.13 16.91 35.21
CA PHE A 457 11.12 16.62 34.17
C PHE A 457 11.20 17.79 33.19
N VAL A 458 10.08 18.21 32.61
CA VAL A 458 10.03 19.36 31.69
C VAL A 458 10.59 20.64 32.33
N ASP A 459 10.18 20.94 33.56
CA ASP A 459 10.65 22.12 34.31
C ASP A 459 12.17 22.08 34.57
N SER A 460 12.75 20.88 34.73
CA SER A 460 14.19 20.68 34.93
C SER A 460 15.02 20.92 33.66
N PHE A 461 14.40 20.83 32.47
CA PHE A 461 15.07 20.96 31.16
C PHE A 461 14.59 22.20 30.38
N TRP A 462 14.55 23.36 31.05
CA TRP A 462 14.19 24.67 30.50
C TRP A 462 12.77 24.76 29.91
N GLY A 463 11.84 23.93 30.36
CA GLY A 463 10.45 23.99 29.91
C GLY A 463 10.23 23.44 28.51
N ASN A 464 11.12 22.59 28.00
CA ASN A 464 10.85 21.90 26.74
C ASN A 464 9.83 20.78 26.95
N ASN A 465 8.61 21.00 26.47
CA ASN A 465 7.51 20.05 26.58
C ASN A 465 7.69 18.79 25.72
N ASN A 466 8.67 18.79 24.81
CA ASN A 466 9.01 17.68 23.93
C ASN A 466 10.32 17.00 24.35
N PHE A 467 10.29 15.69 24.56
CA PHE A 467 11.46 14.89 24.94
C PHE A 467 11.27 13.41 24.60
N TYR A 468 12.32 12.61 24.69
CA TYR A 468 12.24 11.18 24.43
C TYR A 468 12.01 10.34 25.69
N LEU A 469 11.29 9.22 25.55
CA LEU A 469 11.06 8.25 26.62
C LEU A 469 12.35 7.83 27.33
N ASN A 470 13.44 7.66 26.56
CA ASN A 470 14.73 7.25 27.10
C ASN A 470 15.34 8.30 28.04
N ASP A 471 15.10 9.59 27.79
CA ASP A 471 15.61 10.67 28.63
C ASP A 471 14.84 10.74 29.95
N LEU A 472 13.53 10.61 29.88
CA LEU A 472 12.68 10.47 31.08
C LEU A 472 13.08 9.24 31.89
N ALA A 473 13.28 8.09 31.25
CA ALA A 473 13.67 6.86 31.92
C ALA A 473 15.01 6.97 32.64
N LYS A 474 16.01 7.60 32.01
CA LYS A 474 17.30 7.89 32.65
C LYS A 474 17.16 8.81 33.86
N TRP A 475 16.35 9.86 33.75
CA TRP A 475 16.12 10.80 34.84
C TRP A 475 15.42 10.15 36.04
N MET A 476 14.43 9.28 35.77
CA MET A 476 13.74 8.51 36.80
C MET A 476 14.59 7.33 37.34
N GLN A 477 15.69 6.97 36.68
CA GLN A 477 16.51 5.79 36.97
C GLN A 477 15.76 4.46 36.81
N PHE A 478 14.87 4.39 35.81
CA PHE A 478 14.15 3.17 35.42
C PHE A 478 14.50 2.75 33.99
N SER A 479 14.14 1.51 33.63
CA SER A 479 14.20 1.08 32.23
C SER A 479 13.08 1.74 31.41
N PRO A 480 13.30 2.04 30.10
CA PRO A 480 12.25 2.57 29.23
C PRO A 480 10.99 1.71 29.20
N GLN A 481 11.12 0.38 29.31
CA GLN A 481 10.02 -0.57 29.35
C GLN A 481 9.12 -0.42 30.59
N GLN A 482 9.66 0.06 31.70
CA GLN A 482 8.88 0.35 32.91
C GLN A 482 8.18 1.71 32.79
N VAL A 483 8.89 2.72 32.27
CA VAL A 483 8.37 4.08 32.15
C VAL A 483 7.27 4.20 31.08
N VAL A 484 7.33 3.41 30.01
CA VAL A 484 6.35 3.48 28.93
C VAL A 484 4.91 3.22 29.39
N GLN A 485 4.70 2.38 30.42
CA GLN A 485 3.37 2.11 30.95
C GLN A 485 2.75 3.35 31.59
N MET A 486 3.54 4.10 32.37
CA MET A 486 3.14 5.37 32.97
C MET A 486 2.83 6.40 31.88
N VAL A 487 3.70 6.52 30.88
CA VAL A 487 3.53 7.45 29.76
C VAL A 487 2.26 7.13 28.97
N LEU A 488 1.99 5.86 28.67
CA LEU A 488 0.77 5.45 27.98
C LEU A 488 -0.50 5.72 28.80
N ASP A 489 -0.48 5.49 30.12
CA ASP A 489 -1.63 5.82 31.00
C ASP A 489 -1.94 7.33 30.95
N LEU A 490 -0.91 8.17 31.07
CA LEU A 490 -1.05 9.63 30.94
C LEU A 490 -1.50 10.06 29.54
N ALA A 491 -1.00 9.39 28.50
CA ALA A 491 -1.41 9.64 27.13
C ALA A 491 -2.89 9.34 26.91
N TYR A 492 -3.36 8.18 27.36
CA TYR A 492 -4.76 7.77 27.24
C TYR A 492 -5.71 8.68 28.03
N ARG A 493 -5.23 9.28 29.12
CA ARG A 493 -5.97 10.28 29.89
C ARG A 493 -5.91 11.69 29.29
N GLY A 494 -5.18 11.88 28.18
CA GLY A 494 -5.12 13.14 27.45
C GLY A 494 -4.18 14.18 28.05
N PHE A 495 -3.21 13.79 28.88
CA PHE A 495 -2.24 14.74 29.47
C PHE A 495 -0.96 14.92 28.64
N LEU A 496 -0.68 13.99 27.72
CA LEU A 496 0.46 14.06 26.82
C LEU A 496 0.19 13.28 25.53
N ASN A 497 0.99 13.54 24.50
CA ASN A 497 1.12 12.66 23.34
C ASN A 497 2.32 11.73 23.50
N TYR A 498 2.21 10.50 23.01
CA TYR A 498 3.33 9.56 22.92
C TYR A 498 3.33 8.87 21.56
N ASP A 499 4.39 9.05 20.79
CA ASP A 499 4.61 8.32 19.54
C ASP A 499 5.39 7.03 19.82
N PRO A 500 4.79 5.83 19.70
CA PRO A 500 5.47 4.57 19.99
C PRO A 500 6.60 4.25 19.00
N LEU A 501 6.65 4.89 17.83
CA LEU A 501 7.65 4.65 16.80
C LEU A 501 8.91 5.48 17.01
N SER A 502 8.77 6.78 17.29
CA SER A 502 9.91 7.67 17.60
C SER A 502 10.27 7.68 19.09
N GLN A 503 9.35 7.21 19.95
CA GLN A 503 9.40 7.32 21.41
C GLN A 503 9.44 8.77 21.91
N GLU A 504 8.96 9.72 21.10
CA GLU A 504 8.79 11.12 21.50
C GLU A 504 7.56 11.29 22.39
N ILE A 505 7.70 12.12 23.41
CA ILE A 505 6.66 12.52 24.36
C ILE A 505 6.47 14.04 24.24
N MET A 506 5.23 14.49 24.09
CA MET A 506 4.86 15.91 24.16
C MET A 506 3.85 16.10 25.30
N VAL A 507 4.24 16.78 26.37
CA VAL A 507 3.35 17.04 27.52
C VAL A 507 2.44 18.23 27.22
N TYR A 508 1.13 18.05 27.43
CA TYR A 508 0.15 19.11 27.19
C TYR A 508 0.00 20.03 28.40
N PRO A 509 -0.34 21.33 28.20
CA PRO A 509 -0.61 22.28 29.29
C PRO A 509 -1.61 21.79 30.35
N ASP A 510 -2.53 20.90 29.97
CA ASP A 510 -3.52 20.26 30.83
C ASP A 510 -2.88 19.51 32.01
N ALA A 511 -1.68 18.94 31.84
CA ALA A 511 -0.95 18.28 32.91
C ALA A 511 -0.65 19.24 34.08
N TRP A 512 -0.20 20.46 33.78
CA TRP A 512 0.06 21.49 34.78
C TRP A 512 -1.23 22.06 35.36
N THR A 513 -2.24 22.31 34.52
CA THR A 513 -3.58 22.77 34.95
C THR A 513 -4.16 21.82 36.00
N PHE A 514 -4.08 20.51 35.76
CA PHE A 514 -4.61 19.50 36.67
C PHE A 514 -3.87 19.47 38.01
N LEU A 515 -2.54 19.63 38.01
CA LEU A 515 -1.74 19.75 39.24
C LEU A 515 -2.03 21.06 39.99
N GLN A 516 -2.26 22.15 39.28
CA GLN A 516 -2.64 23.44 39.87
C GLN A 516 -4.02 23.39 40.52
N ALA A 517 -4.98 22.69 39.91
CA ALA A 517 -6.29 22.42 40.51
C ALA A 517 -6.15 21.65 41.84
N TYR A 518 -5.32 20.60 41.87
CA TYR A 518 -5.00 19.89 43.13
C TYR A 518 -4.38 20.81 44.20
N GLN A 519 -3.56 21.77 43.79
CA GLN A 519 -2.92 22.75 44.68
C GLN A 519 -3.83 23.93 45.05
N ASN A 520 -5.10 23.96 44.59
CA ASN A 520 -6.02 25.10 44.71
C ASN A 520 -5.45 26.41 44.14
N LYS A 521 -4.60 26.32 43.11
CA LYS A 521 -3.99 27.48 42.42
C LYS A 521 -4.75 27.90 41.16
N LYS A 522 -5.56 27.01 40.60
CA LYS A 522 -6.41 27.25 39.45
C LYS A 522 -7.79 26.69 39.75
N ASP A 523 -8.83 27.42 39.38
CA ASP A 523 -10.21 26.97 39.54
C ASP A 523 -10.47 25.74 38.69
N SER A 524 -11.32 24.85 39.21
CA SER A 524 -11.72 23.62 38.54
C SER A 524 -13.20 23.37 38.71
N ASP A 525 -13.76 22.54 37.85
CA ASP A 525 -15.18 22.20 37.90
C ASP A 525 -15.39 20.68 37.96
N VAL A 526 -16.66 20.30 38.08
CA VAL A 526 -17.12 18.91 38.14
C VAL A 526 -18.08 18.58 36.99
N ILE A 527 -18.07 19.40 35.94
CA ILE A 527 -19.06 19.37 34.88
C ILE A 527 -18.79 18.18 33.96
N GLN A 528 -19.75 17.26 33.94
CA GLN A 528 -19.83 16.11 33.06
C GLN A 528 -21.26 15.94 32.57
N PHE A 529 -21.39 15.56 31.30
CA PHE A 529 -22.66 15.20 30.68
C PHE A 529 -22.59 13.75 30.22
N HIS A 530 -23.21 12.87 31.02
CA HIS A 530 -23.35 11.45 30.69
C HIS A 530 -24.56 11.27 29.78
N SER A 531 -24.30 10.99 28.50
CA SER A 531 -25.31 10.81 27.47
C SER A 531 -25.59 9.33 27.24
N ILE A 532 -26.83 8.92 27.49
CA ILE A 532 -27.31 7.57 27.20
C ILE A 532 -28.55 7.68 26.33
N THR A 533 -28.45 7.18 25.10
CA THR A 533 -29.54 7.22 24.11
C THR A 533 -29.79 5.83 23.51
N LYS A 534 -30.98 5.65 22.92
CA LYS A 534 -31.28 4.45 22.12
C LYS A 534 -30.43 4.45 20.83
N ASN A 535 -30.27 3.27 20.23
CA ASN A 535 -29.37 3.03 19.09
C ASN A 535 -29.68 3.82 17.81
N ASP A 536 -30.88 4.37 17.69
CA ASP A 536 -31.34 5.21 16.58
C ASP A 536 -31.13 6.71 16.81
N ILE A 537 -30.81 7.12 18.03
CA ILE A 537 -30.64 8.52 18.42
C ILE A 537 -29.15 8.79 18.68
N SER A 538 -28.61 9.81 18.01
CA SER A 538 -27.25 10.31 18.26
C SER A 538 -27.13 10.90 19.67
N ASN A 539 -25.99 10.69 20.31
CA ASN A 539 -25.71 11.26 21.62
C ASN A 539 -25.59 12.77 21.56
N ALA A 540 -24.98 13.30 20.49
CA ALA A 540 -24.93 14.73 20.26
C ALA A 540 -24.92 15.11 18.77
N GLU A 541 -25.34 16.33 18.48
CA GLU A 541 -25.27 16.94 17.15
C GLU A 541 -24.65 18.34 17.25
N LEU A 542 -23.54 18.55 16.53
CA LEU A 542 -22.93 19.86 16.36
C LEU A 542 -23.52 20.57 15.15
N SER A 543 -24.07 21.77 15.36
CA SER A 543 -24.48 22.68 14.30
C SER A 543 -23.26 23.36 13.67
N LEU A 544 -23.09 23.28 12.35
CA LEU A 544 -22.02 23.99 11.65
C LEU A 544 -22.39 25.43 11.28
N ILE A 545 -23.54 25.93 11.75
CA ILE A 545 -24.01 27.30 11.53
C ILE A 545 -23.58 28.20 12.70
N ASN A 546 -23.80 27.74 13.93
CA ASN A 546 -23.54 28.49 15.16
C ASN A 546 -22.67 27.75 16.18
N PHE A 547 -22.23 26.54 15.83
CA PHE A 547 -21.43 25.66 16.69
C PHE A 547 -22.10 25.26 18.00
N ASP A 548 -23.42 25.40 18.12
CA ASP A 548 -24.14 24.82 19.26
C ASP A 548 -24.07 23.29 19.17
N LEU A 549 -23.70 22.67 20.29
CA LEU A 549 -23.67 21.23 20.48
C LEU A 549 -24.91 20.79 21.27
N LYS A 550 -25.88 20.21 20.57
CA LYS A 550 -27.07 19.62 21.20
C LYS A 550 -26.71 18.25 21.73
N ILE A 551 -26.88 18.02 23.03
CA ILE A 551 -26.58 16.74 23.68
C ILE A 551 -27.89 16.12 24.18
N ASN A 552 -28.14 14.88 23.78
CA ASN A 552 -29.31 14.10 24.13
C ASN A 552 -28.99 13.10 25.25
N GLY A 553 -30.01 12.60 25.95
CA GLY A 553 -29.85 11.51 26.92
C GLY A 553 -29.16 11.91 28.22
N ILE A 554 -29.19 13.19 28.59
CA ILE A 554 -28.65 13.69 29.87
C ILE A 554 -29.69 13.56 30.97
N TYR A 555 -29.48 12.65 31.92
CA TYR A 555 -30.36 12.46 33.08
C TYR A 555 -30.19 13.58 34.11
N GLU A 556 -28.94 13.88 34.43
CA GLU A 556 -28.56 14.97 35.32
C GLU A 556 -27.16 15.49 34.95
N ALA A 557 -26.86 16.70 35.37
CA ALA A 557 -25.53 17.30 35.30
C ALA A 557 -25.21 18.01 36.62
N HIS A 558 -23.97 17.84 37.10
CA HIS A 558 -23.50 18.47 38.34
C HIS A 558 -22.72 19.73 37.98
N LEU A 559 -23.08 20.85 38.61
CA LEU A 559 -22.42 22.15 38.40
C LEU A 559 -21.46 22.50 39.54
N SER A 560 -21.80 22.10 40.76
CA SER A 560 -20.98 22.32 41.94
C SER A 560 -21.26 21.24 42.98
N ASP A 561 -20.23 20.49 43.37
CA ASP A 561 -20.33 19.49 44.43
C ASP A 561 -20.48 20.17 45.81
N SER A 562 -19.74 21.26 46.06
CA SER A 562 -19.76 21.98 47.35
C SER A 562 -21.07 22.72 47.61
N GLN A 563 -21.70 23.27 46.57
CA GLN A 563 -22.99 23.95 46.65
C GLN A 563 -24.17 23.00 46.35
N ASN A 564 -23.90 21.72 46.07
CA ASN A 564 -24.87 20.70 45.67
C ASN A 564 -25.83 21.23 44.58
N ILE A 565 -25.26 21.76 43.50
CA ILE A 565 -26.02 22.30 42.37
C ILE A 565 -26.09 21.25 41.28
N LYS A 566 -27.31 20.82 40.96
CA LYS A 566 -27.61 19.84 39.92
C LYS A 566 -28.66 20.36 38.95
N VAL A 567 -28.53 19.94 37.71
CA VAL A 567 -29.46 20.24 36.63
C VAL A 567 -30.10 18.94 36.16
N TYR A 568 -31.42 18.94 36.02
CA TYR A 568 -32.24 17.85 35.51
C TYR A 568 -32.96 18.33 34.25
N PRO A 569 -32.40 18.10 33.06
CA PRO A 569 -32.97 18.61 31.82
C PRO A 569 -34.29 17.92 31.46
N LEU A 570 -35.30 18.70 31.08
CA LEU A 570 -36.51 18.23 30.44
C LEU A 570 -36.14 17.57 29.09
N ASP A 571 -36.85 16.50 28.74
CA ASP A 571 -36.55 15.63 27.58
C ASP A 571 -35.13 15.07 27.53
N ARG A 572 -34.36 15.19 28.64
CA ARG A 572 -32.96 14.78 28.75
C ARG A 572 -32.06 15.46 27.72
N LYS A 573 -32.31 16.74 27.41
CA LYS A 573 -31.58 17.51 26.39
C LYS A 573 -31.00 18.79 26.94
N ILE A 574 -29.78 19.09 26.50
CA ILE A 574 -29.14 20.39 26.71
C ILE A 574 -28.57 20.90 25.39
N THR A 575 -28.37 22.22 25.30
CA THR A 575 -27.61 22.84 24.20
C THR A 575 -26.36 23.48 24.77
N LEU A 576 -25.22 22.83 24.57
CA LEU A 576 -23.91 23.36 24.95
C LEU A 576 -23.45 24.37 23.91
N GLN A 577 -22.92 25.49 24.38
CA GLN A 577 -22.43 26.62 23.61
C GLN A 577 -20.95 26.84 23.93
N LYS A 578 -20.40 27.96 23.45
CA LYS A 578 -18.99 28.30 23.65
C LYS A 578 -18.62 28.30 25.13
N ASN A 579 -17.45 27.74 25.44
CA ASN A 579 -16.85 27.71 26.78
C ASN A 579 -17.77 27.12 27.86
N ARG A 580 -18.30 25.91 27.66
CA ARG A 580 -19.17 25.18 28.63
C ARG A 580 -20.47 25.88 29.06
N THR A 581 -20.77 27.07 28.56
CA THR A 581 -22.10 27.69 28.74
C THR A 581 -23.15 26.79 28.09
N PHE A 582 -24.27 26.54 28.75
CA PHE A 582 -25.34 25.74 28.14
C PHE A 582 -26.73 26.21 28.53
N THR A 583 -27.69 25.95 27.65
CA THR A 583 -29.11 26.17 27.89
C THR A 583 -29.86 24.85 28.04
N PHE A 584 -30.92 24.87 28.83
CA PHE A 584 -31.77 23.73 29.09
C PHE A 584 -33.14 24.16 29.60
N ASP A 585 -34.12 23.28 29.41
CA ASP A 585 -35.40 23.34 30.10
C ASP A 585 -35.37 22.31 31.24
N GLY A 586 -36.17 22.46 32.29
CA GLY A 586 -36.30 21.45 33.34
C GLY A 586 -36.14 21.97 34.75
N THR A 587 -35.40 21.23 35.58
CA THR A 587 -35.26 21.51 37.02
C THR A 587 -33.82 21.83 37.40
N ILE A 588 -33.64 22.85 38.22
CA ILE A 588 -32.38 23.13 38.93
C ILE A 588 -32.58 22.77 40.38
N GLN A 589 -31.73 21.93 40.93
CA GLN A 589 -31.59 21.73 42.36
C GLN A 589 -30.39 22.52 42.85
N ALA A 590 -30.58 23.43 43.80
CA ALA A 590 -29.52 24.14 44.51
C ALA A 590 -29.69 23.90 46.01
N GLY A 591 -29.00 22.86 46.52
CA GLY A 591 -29.21 22.39 47.88
C GLY A 591 -30.66 21.95 48.13
N GLN A 592 -31.36 22.69 48.99
CA GLN A 592 -32.76 22.47 49.37
C GLN A 592 -33.78 23.15 48.44
N PHE A 593 -33.31 24.02 47.51
CA PHE A 593 -34.18 24.73 46.58
C PHE A 593 -34.25 24.02 45.23
N TYR A 594 -35.46 23.94 44.69
CA TYR A 594 -35.74 23.41 43.36
C TYR A 594 -36.42 24.49 42.54
N PHE A 595 -35.89 24.81 41.36
CA PHE A 595 -36.47 25.74 40.41
C PHE A 595 -36.93 24.97 39.17
N TYR A 596 -38.19 25.16 38.78
CA TYR A 596 -38.80 24.52 37.61
C TYR A 596 -39.08 25.57 36.56
N GLY A 597 -38.72 25.30 35.31
CA GLY A 597 -39.00 26.22 34.23
C GLY A 597 -38.36 25.84 32.91
N SER A 598 -38.23 26.82 32.04
CA SER A 598 -37.67 26.70 30.71
C SER A 598 -36.69 27.83 30.40
N ASN A 599 -35.93 27.68 29.33
CA ASN A 599 -34.95 28.63 28.85
C ASN A 599 -33.92 29.03 29.93
N PHE A 600 -33.58 28.11 30.83
CA PHE A 600 -32.52 28.33 31.80
C PHE A 600 -31.17 28.31 31.08
N LYS A 601 -30.24 29.14 31.57
CA LYS A 601 -28.89 29.22 31.02
C LYS A 601 -27.86 29.19 32.13
N PHE A 602 -26.93 28.26 32.07
CA PHE A 602 -25.72 28.31 32.86
C PHE A 602 -24.63 29.05 32.08
N ASP A 603 -24.18 30.19 32.58
CA ASP A 603 -23.07 30.96 32.03
C ASP A 603 -21.78 30.63 32.77
N TYR A 604 -20.89 29.90 32.10
CA TYR A 604 -19.64 29.43 32.71
C TYR A 604 -18.68 30.58 33.03
N ASN A 605 -18.61 31.62 32.17
CA ASN A 605 -17.68 32.74 32.38
C ASN A 605 -18.00 33.52 33.65
N ARG A 606 -19.29 33.63 33.97
CA ARG A 606 -19.77 34.28 35.19
C ARG A 606 -20.02 33.31 36.34
N PHE A 607 -19.97 32.01 36.05
CA PHE A 607 -20.35 30.93 36.96
C PHE A 607 -21.73 31.15 37.61
N MET A 608 -22.72 31.50 36.78
CA MET A 608 -24.08 31.86 37.22
C MET A 608 -25.15 31.14 36.40
N ILE A 609 -26.30 30.87 37.02
CA ILE A 609 -27.49 30.36 36.33
C ILE A 609 -28.50 31.49 36.16
N GLU A 610 -28.91 31.73 34.92
CA GLU A 610 -29.98 32.66 34.55
C GLU A 610 -31.32 31.91 34.53
N LEU A 611 -32.23 32.33 35.41
CA LEU A 611 -33.59 31.81 35.52
C LEU A 611 -34.55 32.58 34.60
N ASN A 612 -34.33 32.55 33.28
CA ASN A 612 -35.05 33.41 32.33
C ASN A 612 -36.57 33.20 32.34
N GLN A 613 -37.03 31.95 32.43
CA GLN A 613 -38.46 31.60 32.55
C GLN A 613 -38.65 30.58 33.67
N CYS A 614 -38.71 31.05 34.91
CA CYS A 614 -39.01 30.23 36.08
C CYS A 614 -40.52 30.17 36.33
N ASP A 615 -41.09 28.97 36.30
CA ASP A 615 -42.53 28.74 36.50
C ASP A 615 -42.86 28.61 38.00
N SER A 616 -42.03 27.86 38.73
CA SER A 616 -42.25 27.63 40.17
C SER A 616 -40.97 27.29 40.91
N MET A 617 -41.00 27.46 42.23
CA MET A 617 -39.91 27.09 43.13
C MET A 617 -40.46 26.22 44.27
N LYS A 618 -39.72 25.19 44.64
CA LYS A 618 -39.98 24.35 45.82
C LYS A 618 -38.78 24.44 46.76
N MET A 619 -39.06 24.57 48.05
CA MET A 619 -38.05 24.48 49.10
C MET A 619 -38.31 23.23 49.94
N VAL A 620 -37.28 22.43 50.19
CA VAL A 620 -37.33 21.27 51.07
C VAL A 620 -36.73 21.66 52.40
N ALA A 621 -37.54 21.71 53.46
CA ALA A 621 -37.05 21.92 54.81
C ALA A 621 -36.83 20.56 55.49
N GLU A 622 -35.67 20.39 56.13
CA GLU A 622 -35.43 19.25 57.01
C GLU A 622 -36.33 19.35 58.24
N THR A 623 -37.03 18.26 58.55
CA THR A 623 -37.85 18.18 59.76
C THR A 623 -37.14 17.37 60.85
N ASP A 624 -37.43 17.63 62.12
CA ASP A 624 -36.89 16.86 63.26
C ASP A 624 -37.44 15.41 63.31
N TYR A 625 -38.34 15.04 62.40
CA TYR A 625 -38.98 13.74 62.38
C TYR A 625 -38.11 12.75 61.59
N LEU A 626 -37.68 11.67 62.23
CA LEU A 626 -36.94 10.61 61.56
C LEU A 626 -37.91 9.64 60.85
N ASP A 627 -37.50 9.09 59.70
CA ASP A 627 -38.14 7.94 59.06
C ASP A 627 -37.86 6.64 59.85
N GLU A 628 -38.46 5.53 59.42
CA GLU A 628 -38.29 4.21 60.07
C GLU A 628 -36.84 3.70 60.02
N ASN A 629 -35.97 4.31 59.22
CA ASN A 629 -34.56 3.98 59.07
C ASN A 629 -33.63 4.97 59.81
N GLY A 630 -34.18 5.96 60.53
CA GLY A 630 -33.40 6.94 61.28
C GLY A 630 -32.85 8.10 60.43
N ASN A 631 -33.39 8.34 59.24
CA ASN A 631 -33.06 9.51 58.42
C ASN A 631 -34.08 10.63 58.67
N TYR A 632 -33.64 11.89 58.76
CA TYR A 632 -34.55 13.04 58.85
C TYR A 632 -35.50 13.09 57.63
N LYS A 633 -36.80 13.29 57.89
CA LYS A 633 -37.87 13.42 56.90
C LYS A 633 -37.93 14.79 56.26
#